data_AF-A0A1R3X9L8-F1
#
_entry.id   AF-A0A1R3X9L8-F1
#
_cell.length_a   1.000
_cell.length_b   1.000
_cell.length_c   1.000
_cell.angle_alpha   90.00
_cell.angle_beta   90.00
_cell.angle_gamma   90.00
#
_symmetry.space_group_name_H-M   'P 1'
#
loop_
_entity.id
_entity.type
_entity.pdbx_description
1 polymer ?
#
loop_
_entity_poly.entity_id
_entity_poly.type
_entity_poly.pdbx_seq_one_letter_code
_entity_poly.pdbx_strand_id
1 'polypeptide(L)'
;MNHIAKIATVALMALALAGCTATVAQTEETATSPAPTAQAVGTDGCKLVTTDKEGRLSSPILDGGERAGASGPAILDADGNITGYQVVTGDAISAIADRFCMEPKKIFYRNGWRPTEYPTIPIGAMLLAPSF
;
A
#
# COMPACT_ATOMS: atom_id res chain seq x y z
N MET A 1 69.15 9.08 3.84
CA MET A 1 68.00 8.32 3.32
C MET A 1 66.77 9.21 3.42
N ASN A 2 66.13 9.45 2.27
CA ASN A 2 64.88 10.21 2.06
C ASN A 2 63.75 9.67 2.98
N HIS A 3 62.69 10.37 3.42
CA HIS A 3 61.64 11.12 2.70
C HIS A 3 60.85 11.99 3.73
N ILE A 4 60.64 13.29 3.55
CA ILE A 4 59.44 14.01 3.01
C ILE A 4 58.12 13.79 3.79
N ALA A 5 57.57 14.89 4.34
CA ALA A 5 56.16 15.38 4.26
C ALA A 5 55.79 16.16 5.55
N LYS A 6 56.02 17.48 5.64
CA LYS A 6 55.13 18.60 5.29
C LYS A 6 53.71 18.59 5.92
N ILE A 7 53.52 19.50 6.89
CA ILE A 7 52.48 20.58 6.95
C ILE A 7 51.00 20.10 7.02
N ALA A 8 50.10 20.52 7.90
CA ALA A 8 49.79 21.88 8.34
C ALA A 8 48.92 21.88 9.61
N THR A 9 49.04 22.97 10.35
CA THR A 9 48.20 23.44 11.46
C THR A 9 46.72 23.61 11.06
N VAL A 10 45.77 23.27 11.93
CA VAL A 10 44.38 23.75 11.84
C VAL A 10 43.91 24.20 13.22
N ALA A 11 43.18 25.32 13.18
CA ALA A 11 42.87 26.26 14.23
C ALA A 11 41.81 25.81 15.26
N LEU A 12 41.89 26.48 16.40
CA LEU A 12 40.95 26.53 17.51
C LEU A 12 39.82 27.56 17.24
N MET A 13 38.70 27.44 17.97
CA MET A 13 37.57 28.38 18.19
C MET A 13 36.32 28.17 17.31
N ALA A 14 35.08 28.37 17.78
CA ALA A 14 34.50 28.64 19.12
C ALA A 14 32.98 28.37 19.09
N LEU A 15 32.40 28.22 20.29
CA LEU A 15 31.00 27.94 20.60
C LEU A 15 30.10 29.18 20.42
N ALA A 16 28.87 29.02 19.90
CA ALA A 16 27.76 29.94 20.14
C ALA A 16 26.39 29.24 20.02
N LEU A 17 25.59 29.27 21.09
CA LEU A 17 24.17 28.89 21.11
C LEU A 17 23.32 30.07 20.61
N ALA A 18 22.49 29.85 19.60
CA ALA A 18 21.32 30.68 19.30
C ALA A 18 20.23 29.78 18.70
N GLY A 19 18.99 29.92 19.19
CA GLY A 19 17.88 29.02 18.89
C GLY A 19 17.52 28.94 17.41
N CYS A 20 17.46 27.72 16.88
CA CYS A 20 16.85 27.45 15.59
C CYS A 20 15.33 27.38 15.75
N THR A 21 14.62 28.42 15.32
CA THR A 21 13.30 28.23 14.70
C THR A 21 13.50 27.32 13.49
N ALA A 22 13.09 26.06 13.61
CA ALA A 22 12.99 25.18 12.45
C ALA A 22 11.80 25.66 11.61
N THR A 23 12.04 26.64 10.74
CA THR A 23 11.25 26.82 9.51
C THR A 23 11.47 25.57 8.69
N VAL A 24 10.54 24.62 8.80
CA VAL A 24 10.40 23.55 7.82
C VAL A 24 9.57 24.15 6.68
N ALA A 25 10.27 24.74 5.72
CA ALA A 25 9.75 24.85 4.38
C ALA A 25 9.69 23.43 3.80
N GLN A 26 8.58 22.73 4.02
CA GLN A 26 8.24 21.56 3.22
C GLN A 26 7.71 22.07 1.89
N THR A 27 8.66 22.37 0.99
CA THR A 27 8.42 22.21 -0.43
C THR A 27 8.49 20.71 -0.70
N GLU A 28 7.44 19.98 -0.35
CA GLU A 28 7.21 18.66 -0.96
C GLU A 28 6.46 18.92 -2.25
N GLU A 29 7.30 19.11 -3.25
CA GLU A 29 7.10 18.80 -4.65
C GLU A 29 5.90 17.88 -4.86
N THR A 30 4.93 18.44 -5.58
CA THR A 30 3.87 17.77 -6.29
C THR A 30 4.41 16.50 -6.98
N ALA A 31 4.40 15.38 -6.26
CA ALA A 31 4.43 14.07 -6.88
C ALA A 31 3.02 13.79 -7.38
N THR A 32 2.64 14.46 -8.48
CA THR A 32 1.65 13.91 -9.40
C THR A 32 2.31 12.70 -10.08
N SER A 33 2.54 11.64 -9.32
CA SER A 33 2.60 10.32 -9.92
C SER A 33 1.14 9.95 -10.13
N PRO A 34 0.67 9.70 -11.37
CA PRO A 34 -0.62 9.06 -11.51
C PRO A 34 -0.52 7.75 -10.72
N ALA A 35 -1.31 7.65 -9.65
CA ALA A 35 -1.63 6.36 -9.08
C ALA A 35 -2.01 5.49 -10.28
N PRO A 36 -1.42 4.29 -10.46
CA PRO A 36 -1.72 3.47 -11.60
C PRO A 36 -3.24 3.33 -11.64
N THR A 37 -3.84 3.88 -12.69
CA THR A 37 -5.28 3.98 -12.83
C THR A 37 -5.81 2.55 -12.93
N ALA A 38 -6.17 2.00 -11.78
CA ALA A 38 -7.01 0.84 -11.68
C ALA A 38 -8.21 1.07 -12.61
N GLN A 39 -8.46 0.14 -13.52
CA GLN A 39 -9.55 0.23 -14.47
C GLN A 39 -10.87 0.15 -13.71
N ALA A 40 -11.40 1.30 -13.28
CA ALA A 40 -12.67 1.39 -12.57
C ALA A 40 -13.81 0.85 -13.44
N VAL A 41 -14.14 -0.43 -13.26
CA VAL A 41 -15.33 -1.04 -13.84
C VAL A 41 -16.52 -0.68 -12.94
N GLY A 42 -17.46 0.09 -13.48
CA GLY A 42 -18.67 0.53 -12.75
C GLY A 42 -19.42 -0.63 -12.10
N THR A 43 -20.02 -0.35 -10.93
CA THR A 43 -20.54 -1.37 -10.00
C THR A 43 -21.81 -2.11 -10.42
N ASP A 44 -22.41 -1.79 -11.56
CA ASP A 44 -23.69 -2.38 -11.98
C ASP A 44 -23.54 -3.73 -12.69
N GLY A 45 -22.32 -4.28 -12.78
CA GLY A 45 -22.07 -5.50 -13.55
C GLY A 45 -21.01 -6.43 -12.99
N CYS A 46 -20.66 -6.31 -11.70
CA CYS A 46 -19.51 -7.06 -11.23
C CYS A 46 -19.80 -8.55 -11.04
N LYS A 47 -19.36 -9.35 -12.01
CA LYS A 47 -19.32 -10.80 -11.92
C LYS A 47 -18.27 -11.18 -10.87
N LEU A 48 -18.71 -11.84 -9.80
CA LEU A 48 -17.82 -12.26 -8.72
C LEU A 48 -16.60 -13.02 -9.26
N VAL A 49 -15.42 -12.65 -8.77
CA VAL A 49 -14.19 -13.40 -9.01
C VAL A 49 -14.36 -14.76 -8.34
N THR A 50 -14.36 -15.83 -9.13
CA THR A 50 -14.51 -17.18 -8.60
C THR A 50 -13.16 -17.82 -8.33
N THR A 51 -13.18 -18.89 -7.56
CA THR A 51 -12.00 -19.74 -7.34
C THR A 51 -12.18 -21.09 -8.01
N ASP A 52 -11.10 -21.72 -8.46
CA ASP A 52 -11.08 -23.13 -8.87
C ASP A 52 -11.24 -24.07 -7.67
N LYS A 53 -11.14 -25.38 -7.92
CA LYS A 53 -11.29 -26.41 -6.87
C LYS A 53 -10.15 -26.37 -5.87
N GLU A 54 -9.01 -25.82 -6.27
CA GLU A 54 -7.80 -25.65 -5.49
C GLU A 54 -7.77 -24.30 -4.75
N GLY A 55 -8.81 -23.47 -4.89
CA GLY A 55 -8.93 -22.17 -4.22
C GLY A 55 -8.15 -21.03 -4.90
N ARG A 56 -7.57 -21.26 -6.07
CA ARG A 56 -6.91 -20.22 -6.87
C ARG A 56 -7.97 -19.41 -7.60
N LEU A 57 -7.68 -18.15 -7.89
CA LEU A 57 -8.60 -17.31 -8.65
C LEU A 57 -8.70 -17.86 -10.07
N SER A 58 -9.92 -18.01 -10.56
CA SER A 58 -10.21 -18.46 -11.94
C SER A 58 -10.09 -17.33 -12.96
N SER A 59 -9.91 -16.09 -12.50
CA SER A 59 -9.81 -14.87 -13.30
C SER A 59 -9.06 -13.79 -12.50
N PRO A 60 -8.47 -12.78 -13.15
CA PRO A 60 -7.88 -11.64 -12.46
C PRO A 60 -8.89 -10.93 -11.55
N ILE A 61 -8.40 -10.35 -10.45
CA ILE A 61 -9.21 -9.46 -9.62
C ILE A 61 -9.45 -8.16 -10.40
N LEU A 62 -10.70 -7.75 -10.46
CA LEU A 62 -11.11 -6.47 -11.06
C LEU A 62 -11.15 -5.41 -9.96
N ASP A 63 -10.64 -4.21 -10.24
CA ASP A 63 -10.78 -3.07 -9.33
C ASP A 63 -11.86 -2.13 -9.85
N GLY A 64 -13.04 -2.14 -9.22
CA GLY A 64 -14.15 -1.23 -9.53
C GLY A 64 -13.89 0.23 -9.17
N GLY A 65 -12.70 0.55 -8.63
CA GLY A 65 -12.28 1.88 -8.21
C GLY A 65 -12.53 2.14 -6.72
N GLU A 66 -11.89 3.20 -6.23
CA GLU A 66 -12.07 3.65 -4.86
C GLU A 66 -13.54 3.93 -4.52
N ARG A 67 -13.93 3.62 -3.29
CA ARG A 67 -15.27 3.88 -2.77
C ARG A 67 -15.25 4.14 -1.27
N ALA A 68 -16.35 4.69 -0.76
CA ALA A 68 -16.54 4.86 0.67
C ALA A 68 -16.38 3.51 1.39
N GLY A 69 -15.46 3.46 2.35
CA GLY A 69 -15.11 2.22 3.07
C GLY A 69 -14.14 1.28 2.33
N ALA A 70 -13.56 1.69 1.21
CA ALA A 70 -12.48 0.96 0.53
C ALA A 70 -11.52 1.93 -0.16
N SER A 71 -10.92 2.80 0.64
CA SER A 71 -10.03 3.89 0.23
C SER A 71 -8.54 3.51 0.21
N GLY A 72 -8.20 2.34 0.77
CA GLY A 72 -6.85 1.81 0.73
C GLY A 72 -6.31 1.64 -0.71
N PRO A 73 -4.99 1.71 -0.90
CA PRO A 73 -4.37 1.51 -2.20
C PRO A 73 -4.42 0.04 -2.62
N ALA A 74 -4.74 -0.19 -3.89
CA ALA A 74 -4.53 -1.47 -4.54
C ALA A 74 -3.08 -1.58 -5.02
N ILE A 75 -2.47 -2.76 -4.83
CA ILE A 75 -1.11 -3.07 -5.24
C ILE A 75 -1.17 -3.87 -6.53
N LEU A 76 -0.41 -3.44 -7.53
CA LEU A 76 -0.34 -4.07 -8.85
C LEU A 76 1.01 -4.78 -9.05
N ASP A 77 1.01 -5.87 -9.82
CA ASP A 77 2.24 -6.41 -10.39
C ASP A 77 2.66 -5.64 -11.66
N ALA A 78 3.76 -6.09 -12.29
CA ALA A 78 4.31 -5.49 -13.50
C ALA A 78 3.36 -5.58 -14.72
N ASP A 79 2.43 -6.53 -14.70
CA ASP A 79 1.44 -6.74 -15.76
C ASP A 79 0.13 -5.98 -15.48
N GLY A 80 0.05 -5.25 -14.35
CA GLY A 80 -1.10 -4.46 -13.94
C GLY A 80 -2.20 -5.27 -13.24
N ASN A 81 -1.93 -6.51 -12.80
CA ASN A 81 -2.89 -7.29 -12.04
C ASN A 81 -2.86 -6.92 -10.56
N ILE A 82 -4.04 -6.89 -9.93
CA ILE A 82 -4.17 -6.68 -8.49
C ILE A 82 -3.55 -7.86 -7.74
N THR A 83 -2.48 -7.58 -7.00
CA THR A 83 -1.78 -8.53 -6.13
C THR A 83 -1.91 -8.20 -4.66
N GLY A 84 -2.51 -7.06 -4.32
CA GLY A 84 -2.72 -6.72 -2.92
C GLY A 84 -3.65 -5.53 -2.71
N TYR A 85 -4.03 -5.35 -1.46
CA TYR A 85 -4.78 -4.20 -0.99
C TYR A 85 -4.33 -3.85 0.43
N GLN A 86 -3.89 -2.61 0.66
CA GLN A 86 -3.53 -2.16 2.00
C GLN A 86 -4.75 -1.56 2.70
N VAL A 87 -5.18 -2.17 3.79
CA VAL A 87 -6.30 -1.66 4.60
C VAL A 87 -5.89 -0.36 5.29
N VAL A 88 -6.70 0.69 5.14
CA VAL A 88 -6.51 1.97 5.83
C VAL A 88 -7.66 2.25 6.80
N THR A 89 -7.53 3.33 7.58
CA THR A 89 -8.56 3.74 8.54
C THR A 89 -9.86 4.06 7.82
N GLY A 90 -10.97 3.50 8.31
CA GLY A 90 -12.31 3.71 7.74
C GLY A 90 -12.71 2.67 6.70
N ASP A 91 -11.81 1.76 6.31
CA ASP A 91 -12.16 0.67 5.42
C ASP A 91 -13.05 -0.38 6.11
N ALA A 92 -13.94 -0.98 5.34
CA ALA A 92 -14.82 -2.07 5.75
C ALA A 92 -14.70 -3.23 4.76
N ILE A 93 -14.66 -4.47 5.29
CA ILE A 93 -14.48 -5.66 4.45
C ILE A 93 -15.55 -5.81 3.37
N SER A 94 -16.78 -5.36 3.64
CA SER A 94 -17.87 -5.36 2.67
C SER A 94 -17.63 -4.38 1.52
N ALA A 95 -17.14 -3.17 1.82
CA ALA A 95 -16.83 -2.19 0.78
C ALA A 95 -15.59 -2.57 -0.02
N ILE A 96 -14.58 -3.19 0.60
CA ILE A 96 -13.42 -3.76 -0.11
C ILE A 96 -13.88 -4.89 -1.02
N ALA A 97 -14.72 -5.79 -0.52
CA ALA A 97 -15.32 -6.87 -1.29
C ALA A 97 -16.11 -6.36 -2.50
N ASP A 98 -16.93 -5.32 -2.33
CA ASP A 98 -17.67 -4.69 -3.41
C ASP A 98 -16.72 -4.04 -4.45
N ARG A 99 -15.66 -3.38 -3.99
CA ARG A 99 -14.64 -2.78 -4.88
C ARG A 99 -13.96 -3.83 -5.76
N PHE A 100 -13.59 -4.97 -5.18
CA PHE A 100 -12.84 -6.01 -5.89
C PHE A 100 -13.71 -7.14 -6.44
N CYS A 101 -15.03 -7.01 -6.32
CA CYS A 101 -16.01 -7.97 -6.80
C CYS A 101 -15.75 -9.37 -6.26
N MET A 102 -15.51 -9.44 -4.95
CA MET A 102 -15.25 -10.66 -4.21
C MET A 102 -16.29 -10.84 -3.12
N GLU A 103 -16.51 -12.07 -2.68
CA GLU A 103 -17.25 -12.29 -1.44
C GLU A 103 -16.36 -11.90 -0.23
N PRO A 104 -16.86 -11.20 0.79
CA PRO A 104 -16.08 -10.82 1.97
C PRO A 104 -15.37 -12.02 2.62
N LYS A 105 -16.06 -13.16 2.68
CA LYS A 105 -15.54 -14.41 3.24
C LYS A 105 -14.36 -14.97 2.44
N LYS A 106 -14.36 -14.80 1.12
CA LYS A 106 -13.25 -15.21 0.24
C LYS A 106 -12.01 -14.37 0.48
N ILE A 107 -12.16 -13.09 0.81
CA ILE A 107 -11.03 -12.24 1.21
C ILE A 107 -10.39 -12.76 2.50
N PHE A 108 -11.17 -13.05 3.55
CA PHE A 108 -10.62 -13.65 4.77
C PHE A 108 -9.85 -14.94 4.49
N TYR A 109 -10.46 -15.88 3.75
CA TYR A 109 -9.84 -17.17 3.48
C TYR A 109 -8.57 -17.09 2.64
N ARG A 110 -8.53 -16.18 1.66
CA ARG A 110 -7.32 -15.92 0.87
C ARG A 110 -6.16 -15.43 1.74
N ASN A 111 -6.45 -14.69 2.80
CA ASN A 111 -5.45 -14.19 3.74
C ASN A 111 -5.19 -15.15 4.93
N GLY A 112 -5.68 -16.39 4.85
CA GLY A 112 -5.50 -17.39 5.91
C GLY A 112 -6.35 -17.14 7.16
N TRP A 113 -7.25 -16.16 7.13
CA TRP A 113 -8.07 -15.77 8.27
C TRP A 113 -9.41 -16.49 8.26
N ARG A 114 -9.99 -16.69 9.46
CA ARG A 114 -11.36 -17.16 9.62
C ARG A 114 -12.21 -16.01 10.15
N PRO A 115 -13.39 -15.69 9.55
CA PRO A 115 -14.25 -14.62 10.05
C PRO A 115 -14.68 -14.81 11.51
N THR A 116 -14.72 -16.06 12.00
CA THR A 116 -15.02 -16.40 13.39
C THR A 116 -13.88 -16.07 14.36
N GLU A 117 -12.65 -16.04 13.88
CA GLU A 117 -11.44 -15.72 14.66
C GLU A 117 -11.08 -14.24 14.54
N TYR A 118 -11.35 -13.65 13.37
CA TYR A 118 -11.06 -12.26 13.03
C TYR A 118 -12.36 -11.57 12.58
N PRO A 119 -13.16 -11.03 13.52
CA PRO A 119 -14.42 -10.37 13.19
C PRO A 119 -14.22 -9.00 12.53
N THR A 120 -12.99 -8.47 12.53
CA THR A 120 -12.62 -7.19 11.92
C THR A 120 -11.34 -7.32 11.11
N ILE A 121 -11.13 -6.40 10.18
CA ILE A 121 -9.87 -6.28 9.43
C ILE A 121 -8.92 -5.29 10.13
N PRO A 122 -7.68 -5.69 10.45
CA PRO A 122 -6.70 -4.76 11.02
C PRO A 122 -6.28 -3.68 10.03
N ILE A 123 -6.13 -2.44 10.51
CA ILE A 123 -5.51 -1.36 9.74
C ILE A 123 -4.06 -1.72 9.44
N GLY A 124 -3.61 -1.44 8.22
CA GLY A 124 -2.26 -1.77 7.72
C GLY A 124 -2.13 -3.20 7.21
N ALA A 125 -3.16 -4.04 7.34
CA ALA A 125 -3.15 -5.37 6.79
C ALA A 125 -3.05 -5.35 5.25
N MET A 126 -2.30 -6.31 4.71
CA MET A 126 -2.28 -6.61 3.29
C MET A 126 -3.28 -7.72 3.00
N LEU A 127 -4.32 -7.40 2.23
CA LEU A 127 -5.31 -8.34 1.75
C LEU A 127 -5.04 -8.67 0.27
N LEU A 128 -5.69 -9.72 -0.23
CA LEU A 128 -5.69 -10.14 -1.64
C LEU A 128 -4.36 -10.69 -2.15
N ALA A 129 -3.34 -10.74 -1.29
CA ALA A 129 -2.04 -11.32 -1.57
C ALA A 129 -2.18 -12.73 -2.20
N PRO A 130 -1.32 -13.09 -3.17
CA PRO A 130 -1.23 -14.46 -3.66
C PRO A 130 -1.00 -15.42 -2.51
N SER A 131 -1.70 -16.54 -2.52
CA SER A 131 -1.40 -17.67 -1.63
C SER A 131 -0.09 -18.30 -2.11
N PHE A 132 0.95 -18.28 -1.28
CA PHE A 132 2.25 -18.91 -1.53
C PHE A 132 2.21 -20.41 -1.19
#